data_AF-A0A0N4T5D7-F1
#
_entry.id   AF-A0A0N4T5D7-F1
#
_cell.length_a   1.000
_cell.length_b   1.000
_cell.length_c   1.000
_cell.angle_alpha   90.00
_cell.angle_beta   90.00
_cell.angle_gamma   90.00
#
_symmetry.space_group_name_H-M   'P 1'
#
loop_
_entity.id
_entity.type
_entity.pdbx_description
1 polymer ?
#
loop_
_entity_poly.entity_id
_entity_poly.type
_entity_poly.pdbx_seq_one_letter_code
_entity_poly.pdbx_strand_id
1 'polypeptide(L)'
;MRILLVIPALLSLYFLTLTNLAVTLFALDEPQWWKVYWIHSSLLEMKGLLDKPLYRILQKDPVLIDVLKEALQDTLRECSRKSVIHHWKCNVDGIPRKTLFSNVASFASKEFAYFLALSSAAAVRAIAHACARGRLRSCSCDPAKIGPVHADQRDTWIRCGVDRGSDNLRYAIKLSKRLIDRQFVCYYSDRVAQIYLHNIAVGRSRVTLKIKCHCVSAFGSCRRRYCEAKVVPFEMIGDAIMESLLRSRRIRRSNALPTSRVTCLRPRNERSMRRKYPLCAFKI
;
A
#
# COMPACT_ATOMS: atom_id res chain seq x y z
N MET A 1 5.35 40.99 -48.53
CA MET A 1 5.61 41.25 -47.09
C MET A 1 4.70 40.47 -46.12
N ARG A 2 4.10 39.32 -46.52
CA ARG A 2 3.25 38.50 -45.62
C ARG A 2 3.88 37.15 -45.19
N ILE A 3 4.95 36.72 -45.86
CA ILE A 3 5.58 35.40 -45.64
C ILE A 3 6.56 35.42 -44.45
N LEU A 4 7.09 36.59 -44.08
CA LEU A 4 8.07 36.73 -42.99
C LEU A 4 7.50 36.58 -41.57
N LEU A 5 6.17 36.64 -41.39
CA LEU A 5 5.53 36.49 -40.07
C LEU A 5 4.99 35.08 -39.79
N VAL A 6 4.90 34.22 -40.82
CA VAL A 6 4.31 32.88 -40.69
C VAL A 6 5.28 31.89 -40.04
N ILE A 7 6.57 32.02 -40.35
CA ILE A 7 7.65 31.15 -39.85
C ILE A 7 7.83 31.25 -38.32
N PRO A 8 7.92 32.44 -37.69
CA PRO A 8 8.04 32.53 -36.23
C PRO A 8 6.78 32.04 -35.49
N ALA A 9 5.59 32.22 -36.05
CA ALA A 9 4.35 31.72 -35.47
C ALA A 9 4.26 30.18 -35.50
N LEU A 10 4.66 29.56 -36.60
CA LEU A 10 4.70 28.09 -36.73
C LEU A 10 5.78 27.46 -35.82
N LEU A 11 6.94 28.11 -35.67
CA LEU A 11 7.96 27.68 -34.71
C LEU A 11 7.48 27.80 -33.27
N SER A 12 6.77 28.88 -32.91
CA SER A 12 6.13 29.05 -31.60
C SER A 12 5.10 27.95 -31.32
N LEU A 13 4.23 27.64 -32.27
CA LEU A 13 3.24 26.56 -32.17
C LEU A 13 3.90 25.18 -32.09
N TYR A 14 5.00 24.96 -32.81
CA TYR A 14 5.79 23.74 -32.76
C TYR A 14 6.50 23.58 -31.40
N PHE A 15 7.08 24.66 -30.86
CA PHE A 15 7.65 24.66 -29.51
C PHE A 15 6.58 24.46 -28.43
N LEU A 16 5.41 25.11 -28.55
CA LEU A 16 4.30 24.92 -27.61
C LEU A 16 3.75 23.49 -27.66
N THR A 17 3.62 22.89 -28.85
CA THR A 17 3.19 21.49 -28.99
C THR A 17 4.27 20.51 -28.50
N LEU A 18 5.56 20.75 -28.75
CA LEU A 18 6.67 19.97 -28.18
C LEU A 18 6.75 20.07 -26.66
N THR A 19 6.53 21.26 -26.07
CA THR A 19 6.49 21.43 -24.62
C THR A 19 5.27 20.73 -24.01
N ASN A 20 4.09 20.79 -24.64
CA ASN A 20 2.91 20.06 -24.19
C ASN A 20 3.06 18.54 -24.35
N LEU A 21 3.69 18.08 -25.43
CA LEU A 21 3.99 16.66 -25.65
C LEU A 21 5.04 16.15 -24.66
N ALA A 22 6.05 16.96 -24.32
CA ALA A 22 7.01 16.64 -23.27
C ALA A 22 6.37 16.64 -21.88
N VAL A 23 5.55 17.63 -21.53
CA VAL A 23 4.84 17.69 -20.24
C VAL A 23 3.87 16.52 -20.07
N THR A 24 3.24 16.06 -21.17
CA THR A 24 2.38 14.86 -21.15
C THR A 24 3.17 13.54 -21.17
N LEU A 25 4.38 13.49 -21.73
CA LEU A 25 5.26 12.31 -21.67
C LEU A 25 5.96 12.14 -20.31
N PHE A 26 6.19 13.21 -19.54
CA PHE A 26 6.89 13.15 -18.25
C PHE A 26 5.98 13.08 -17.02
N ALA A 27 4.66 13.13 -17.18
CA ALA A 27 3.73 12.69 -16.15
C ALA A 27 3.71 11.16 -16.10
N LEU A 28 4.80 10.57 -15.61
CA LEU A 28 4.75 9.23 -15.03
C LEU A 28 3.74 9.30 -13.88
N ASP A 29 2.49 8.97 -14.19
CA ASP A 29 1.36 9.05 -13.26
C ASP A 29 1.67 8.14 -12.07
N GLU A 30 2.19 8.77 -11.01
CA GLU A 30 2.41 8.10 -9.75
C GLU A 30 1.10 7.51 -9.25
N PRO A 31 1.15 6.37 -8.54
CA PRO A 31 0.01 5.87 -7.80
C PRO A 31 -0.55 7.00 -6.91
N GLN A 32 -1.75 7.46 -7.24
CA GLN A 32 -2.43 8.59 -6.58
C GLN A 32 -2.53 8.42 -5.06
N TRP A 33 -2.51 7.21 -4.52
CA TRP A 33 -2.56 6.94 -3.08
C TRP A 33 -1.29 7.38 -2.38
N TRP A 34 -0.14 7.43 -3.05
CA TRP A 34 1.07 7.96 -2.44
C TRP A 34 1.04 9.47 -2.30
N LYS A 35 0.24 10.15 -3.14
CA LYS A 35 0.04 11.60 -3.03
C LYS A 35 -0.53 12.00 -1.67
N VAL A 36 -1.20 11.09 -0.93
CA VAL A 36 -1.70 11.35 0.43
C VAL A 36 -0.60 11.76 1.41
N TYR A 37 0.64 11.32 1.17
CA TYR A 37 1.80 11.71 1.97
C TYR A 37 2.08 13.22 1.94
N TRP A 38 1.92 13.83 0.76
CA TRP A 38 2.24 15.24 0.51
C TRP A 38 1.12 16.21 0.88
N ILE A 39 0.01 15.69 1.38
CA ILE A 39 -1.17 16.50 1.68
C ILE A 39 -0.97 17.17 3.02
N HIS A 40 -0.59 18.44 3.01
CA HIS A 40 -0.48 19.24 4.23
C HIS A 40 -1.81 19.93 4.61
N SER A 41 -2.83 19.80 3.75
CA SER A 41 -4.07 20.59 3.79
C SER A 41 -5.35 19.78 4.05
N SER A 42 -6.47 20.49 4.20
CA SER A 42 -7.82 19.93 4.39
C SER A 42 -8.29 19.07 3.20
N LEU A 43 -9.23 18.13 3.45
CA LEU A 43 -9.88 17.30 2.42
C LEU A 43 -10.58 18.10 1.30
N LEU A 44 -10.89 19.38 1.52
CA LEU A 44 -11.50 20.23 0.51
C LEU A 44 -10.53 20.55 -0.63
N GLU A 45 -9.23 20.70 -0.32
CA GLU A 45 -8.15 20.96 -1.28
C GLU A 45 -7.73 19.72 -2.08
N MET A 46 -8.22 18.53 -1.70
CA MET A 46 -7.96 17.26 -2.40
C MET A 46 -8.82 17.04 -3.65
N LYS A 47 -9.86 17.86 -3.84
CA LYS A 47 -10.82 17.68 -4.93
C LYS A 47 -10.14 17.99 -6.27
N GLY A 48 -9.79 16.94 -7.01
CA GLY A 48 -9.11 17.03 -8.30
C GLY A 48 -7.69 16.46 -8.31
N LEU A 49 -7.05 16.29 -7.14
CA LEU A 49 -5.74 15.65 -7.02
C LEU A 49 -5.82 14.11 -7.02
N LEU A 50 -6.96 13.56 -6.59
CA LEU A 50 -7.18 12.14 -6.40
C LEU A 50 -8.26 11.59 -7.34
N ASP A 51 -8.13 10.32 -7.74
CA ASP A 51 -9.18 9.60 -8.47
C ASP A 51 -10.51 9.66 -7.71
N LYS A 52 -11.63 9.86 -8.43
CA LYS A 52 -12.98 10.05 -7.82
C LYS A 52 -13.33 8.93 -6.81
N PRO A 53 -13.18 7.64 -7.14
CA PRO A 53 -13.29 6.52 -6.20
C PRO A 53 -12.43 6.63 -4.94
N LEU A 54 -11.14 7.00 -5.08
CA LEU A 54 -10.24 7.17 -3.93
C LEU A 54 -10.73 8.31 -3.05
N TYR A 55 -11.04 9.46 -3.64
CA TYR A 55 -11.59 10.62 -2.94
C TYR A 55 -12.86 10.26 -2.14
N ARG A 56 -13.79 9.51 -2.74
CA ARG A 56 -15.02 9.05 -2.03
C ARG A 56 -14.74 8.14 -0.84
N ILE A 57 -13.67 7.34 -0.88
CA ILE A 57 -13.30 6.51 0.28
C ILE A 57 -12.76 7.40 1.39
N LEU A 58 -11.85 8.32 1.08
CA LEU A 58 -11.27 9.26 2.05
C LEU A 58 -12.31 10.22 2.62
N GLN A 59 -13.30 10.62 1.81
CA GLN A 59 -14.40 11.48 2.26
C GLN A 59 -15.29 10.83 3.33
N LYS A 60 -15.43 9.49 3.32
CA LYS A 60 -16.20 8.78 4.33
C LYS A 60 -15.53 8.79 5.71
N ASP A 61 -14.21 8.89 5.74
CA ASP A 61 -13.43 8.80 6.96
C ASP A 61 -12.13 9.60 6.79
N PRO A 62 -12.17 10.94 6.96
CA PRO A 62 -11.01 11.80 6.68
C PRO A 62 -9.76 11.46 7.52
N VAL A 63 -9.96 10.91 8.73
CA VAL A 63 -8.87 10.43 9.61
C VAL A 63 -8.03 9.33 8.94
N LEU A 64 -8.59 8.61 7.96
CA LEU A 64 -7.86 7.64 7.16
C LEU A 64 -6.66 8.25 6.44
N ILE A 65 -6.69 9.54 6.10
CA ILE A 65 -5.56 10.22 5.45
C ILE A 65 -4.34 10.22 6.38
N ASP A 66 -4.52 10.57 7.64
CA ASP A 66 -3.44 10.60 8.62
C ASP A 66 -2.91 9.21 8.92
N VAL A 67 -3.80 8.20 9.01
CA VAL A 67 -3.42 6.79 9.14
C VAL A 67 -2.58 6.32 7.95
N LEU A 68 -2.91 6.75 6.72
CA LEU A 68 -2.14 6.41 5.52
C LEU A 68 -0.80 7.17 5.45
N LYS A 69 -0.74 8.40 5.94
CA LYS A 69 0.53 9.15 6.08
C LYS A 69 1.47 8.46 7.05
N GLU A 70 0.98 8.08 8.23
CA GLU A 70 1.74 7.31 9.23
C GLU A 70 2.27 6.00 8.61
N ALA A 71 1.44 5.28 7.85
CA ALA A 71 1.85 4.07 7.15
C ALA A 71 2.99 4.32 6.14
N LEU A 72 2.93 5.42 5.39
CA LEU A 72 3.98 5.78 4.43
C LEU A 72 5.27 6.22 5.13
N GLN A 73 5.19 6.92 6.26
CA GLN A 73 6.36 7.23 7.10
C GLN A 73 7.03 5.95 7.60
N ASP A 74 6.25 4.98 8.09
CA ASP A 74 6.76 3.67 8.51
C ASP A 74 7.43 2.94 7.35
N THR A 75 6.84 2.98 6.16
CA THR A 75 7.39 2.40 4.92
C THR A 75 8.75 3.00 4.59
N LEU A 76 8.87 4.33 4.57
CA LEU A 76 10.11 5.03 4.22
C LEU A 76 11.22 4.73 5.22
N ARG A 77 10.89 4.70 6.51
CA ARG A 77 11.84 4.38 7.59
C ARG A 77 12.37 2.96 7.46
N GLU A 78 11.49 1.99 7.28
CA GLU A 78 11.86 0.58 7.16
C GLU A 78 12.60 0.29 5.85
N CYS A 79 12.20 0.93 4.75
CA CYS A 79 12.90 0.85 3.47
C CYS A 79 14.33 1.37 3.59
N SER A 80 14.52 2.54 4.21
CA SER A 80 15.85 3.12 4.44
C SER A 80 16.71 2.23 5.33
N ARG A 81 16.14 1.69 6.41
CA ARG A 81 16.83 0.73 7.31
C ARG A 81 17.32 -0.49 6.53
N LYS A 82 16.47 -1.05 5.68
CA LYS A 82 16.78 -2.24 4.87
C LYS A 82 17.75 -1.96 3.74
N SER A 83 17.72 -0.77 3.17
CA SER A 83 18.59 -0.42 2.05
C SER A 83 20.06 -0.38 2.47
N VAL A 84 20.36 0.09 3.69
CA VAL A 84 21.71 0.03 4.29
C VAL A 84 22.21 -1.41 4.39
N ILE A 85 21.38 -2.33 4.90
CA ILE A 85 21.75 -3.74 5.12
C ILE A 85 21.99 -4.47 3.79
N HIS A 86 21.27 -4.10 2.73
CA HIS A 86 21.29 -4.78 1.44
C HIS A 86 22.04 -4.01 0.34
N HIS A 87 22.82 -2.99 0.72
CA HIS A 87 23.67 -2.18 -0.18
C HIS A 87 22.96 -1.54 -1.38
N TRP A 88 21.69 -1.19 -1.23
CA TRP A 88 20.95 -0.37 -2.18
C TRP A 88 20.50 0.93 -1.52
N LYS A 89 20.17 1.96 -2.31
CA LYS A 89 19.60 3.20 -1.76
C LYS A 89 18.09 3.13 -1.89
N CYS A 90 17.37 3.26 -0.77
CA CYS A 90 15.94 3.57 -0.80
C CYS A 90 15.78 5.03 -1.28
N ASN A 91 15.99 5.26 -2.58
CA ASN A 91 15.93 6.59 -3.16
C ASN A 91 14.48 6.97 -3.43
N VAL A 92 13.77 7.26 -2.36
CA VAL A 92 12.42 7.79 -2.41
C VAL A 92 12.56 9.28 -2.18
N ASP A 93 12.85 10.02 -3.28
CA ASP A 93 12.98 11.48 -3.23
C ASP A 93 11.59 12.05 -2.98
N GLY A 94 11.25 12.12 -1.70
CA GLY A 94 10.00 12.63 -1.21
C GLY A 94 9.94 14.16 -1.34
N ILE A 95 9.86 14.64 -2.57
CA ILE A 95 9.58 16.04 -2.88
C ILE A 95 8.36 16.01 -3.80
N PRO A 96 7.29 16.79 -3.55
CA PRO A 96 6.06 16.76 -4.35
C PRO A 96 6.24 16.94 -5.87
N ARG A 97 7.42 17.41 -6.31
CA ARG A 97 7.79 17.69 -7.71
C ARG A 97 8.76 16.66 -8.32
N LYS A 98 9.33 15.74 -7.53
CA LYS A 98 10.13 14.60 -8.02
C LYS A 98 9.33 13.34 -7.73
N THR A 99 9.16 12.50 -8.74
CA THR A 99 8.49 11.22 -8.55
C THR A 99 9.27 10.39 -7.51
N LEU A 100 8.56 9.66 -6.64
CA LEU A 100 9.08 8.67 -5.69
C LEU A 100 10.04 7.69 -6.37
N PHE A 101 9.89 7.52 -7.70
CA PHE A 101 10.77 6.77 -8.58
C PHE A 101 11.01 7.58 -9.85
N SER A 102 12.24 8.11 -10.03
CA SER A 102 12.59 9.15 -11.00
C SER A 102 12.73 8.68 -12.46
N ASN A 103 12.69 7.37 -12.74
CA ASN A 103 12.83 6.85 -14.11
C ASN A 103 11.96 5.59 -14.38
N VAL A 104 11.56 5.37 -15.64
CA VAL A 104 10.72 4.21 -16.04
C VAL A 104 11.37 2.86 -15.68
N ALA A 105 12.70 2.79 -15.69
CA ALA A 105 13.45 1.57 -15.34
C ALA A 105 13.30 1.20 -13.85
N SER A 106 13.17 2.18 -12.96
CA SER A 106 13.01 1.95 -11.52
C SER A 106 11.69 1.29 -11.19
N PHE A 107 10.64 1.50 -11.99
CA PHE A 107 9.35 0.82 -11.87
C PHE A 107 9.40 -0.70 -12.19
N ALA A 108 10.52 -1.19 -12.72
CA ALA A 108 10.77 -2.61 -12.99
C ALA A 108 11.80 -3.24 -12.02
N SER A 109 12.26 -2.47 -11.02
CA SER A 109 13.35 -2.86 -10.12
C SER A 109 12.88 -3.75 -8.95
N LYS A 110 13.83 -4.47 -8.32
CA LYS A 110 13.53 -5.24 -7.09
C LYS A 110 13.17 -4.31 -5.93
N GLU A 111 13.80 -3.15 -5.92
CA GLU A 111 13.67 -2.06 -4.97
C GLU A 111 12.24 -1.51 -5.00
N PHE A 112 11.69 -1.27 -6.19
CA PHE A 112 10.30 -0.87 -6.36
C PHE A 112 9.32 -1.97 -5.96
N ALA A 113 9.60 -3.22 -6.33
CA ALA A 113 8.79 -4.36 -5.90
C ALA A 113 8.74 -4.48 -4.37
N TYR A 114 9.87 -4.24 -3.70
CA TYR A 114 9.96 -4.20 -2.24
C TYR A 114 9.14 -3.06 -1.66
N PHE A 115 9.31 -1.84 -2.18
CA PHE A 115 8.58 -0.67 -1.71
C PHE A 115 7.07 -0.82 -1.87
N LEU A 116 6.59 -1.36 -3.01
CA LEU A 116 5.17 -1.66 -3.22
C LEU A 116 4.62 -2.65 -2.17
N ALA A 117 5.37 -3.72 -1.89
CA ALA A 117 4.97 -4.71 -0.90
C ALA A 117 4.98 -4.11 0.52
N LEU A 118 6.02 -3.35 0.85
CA LEU A 118 6.18 -2.72 2.17
C LEU A 118 5.09 -1.69 2.44
N SER A 119 4.80 -0.84 1.44
CA SER A 119 3.79 0.21 1.53
C SER A 119 2.36 -0.35 1.64
N SER A 120 2.05 -1.44 0.92
CA SER A 120 0.75 -2.12 1.07
C SER A 120 0.60 -2.79 2.43
N ALA A 121 1.68 -3.38 2.96
CA ALA A 121 1.71 -3.99 4.28
C ALA A 121 1.57 -2.95 5.40
N ALA A 122 2.24 -1.80 5.27
CA ALA A 122 2.14 -0.69 6.19
C ALA A 122 0.70 -0.16 6.27
N ALA A 123 0.06 0.04 5.12
CA ALA A 123 -1.33 0.48 5.06
C ALA A 123 -2.27 -0.51 5.76
N VAL A 124 -2.11 -1.82 5.51
CA VAL A 124 -2.91 -2.85 6.19
C VAL A 124 -2.67 -2.84 7.70
N ARG A 125 -1.42 -2.76 8.15
CA ARG A 125 -1.08 -2.69 9.58
C ARG A 125 -1.70 -1.46 10.24
N ALA A 126 -1.49 -0.28 9.67
CA ALA A 126 -1.95 1.00 10.22
C ALA A 126 -3.48 1.04 10.30
N ILE A 127 -4.18 0.62 9.23
CA ILE A 127 -5.65 0.55 9.22
C ILE A 127 -6.15 -0.44 10.27
N ALA A 128 -5.59 -1.65 10.35
CA ALA A 128 -6.05 -2.68 11.30
C ALA A 128 -5.92 -2.19 12.76
N HIS A 129 -4.81 -1.54 13.08
CA HIS A 129 -4.53 -0.96 14.39
C HIS A 129 -5.41 0.26 14.70
N ALA A 130 -5.61 1.14 13.72
CA ALA A 130 -6.48 2.31 13.85
C ALA A 130 -7.95 1.92 14.10
N CYS A 131 -8.43 0.86 13.45
CA CYS A 131 -9.77 0.30 13.70
C CYS A 131 -9.96 -0.18 15.13
N ALA A 132 -8.98 -0.90 15.70
CA ALA A 132 -9.07 -1.42 17.05
C ALA A 132 -8.94 -0.34 18.14
N ARG A 133 -8.35 0.81 17.79
CA ARG A 133 -8.23 1.99 18.65
C ARG A 133 -9.37 3.01 18.45
N GLY A 134 -10.38 2.69 17.67
CA GLY A 134 -11.51 3.60 17.41
C GLY A 134 -11.16 4.87 16.65
N ARG A 135 -9.97 4.95 16.04
CA ARG A 135 -9.54 6.15 15.27
C ARG A 135 -10.33 6.32 13.99
N LEU A 136 -10.81 5.22 13.41
CA LEU A 136 -11.55 5.19 12.15
C LEU A 136 -13.02 4.93 12.41
N ARG A 137 -13.90 5.78 11.86
CA ARG A 137 -15.36 5.62 11.98
C ARG A 137 -15.90 4.50 11.11
N SER A 138 -15.14 4.13 10.08
CA SER A 138 -15.54 3.12 9.08
C SER A 138 -15.35 1.67 9.54
N CYS A 139 -14.77 1.43 10.72
CA CYS A 139 -14.50 0.10 11.26
C CYS A 139 -14.44 0.07 12.79
N SER A 140 -14.40 -1.14 13.33
CA SER A 140 -14.18 -1.43 14.75
C SER A 140 -13.07 -2.49 14.90
N CYS A 141 -12.79 -2.89 16.15
CA CYS A 141 -11.95 -4.06 16.42
C CYS A 141 -12.50 -5.34 15.73
N ASP A 142 -11.68 -6.39 15.64
CA ASP A 142 -12.03 -7.63 14.93
C ASP A 142 -13.24 -8.35 15.58
N PRO A 143 -14.40 -8.43 14.88
CA PRO A 143 -15.59 -9.07 15.43
C PRO A 143 -15.45 -10.60 15.56
N ALA A 144 -14.42 -11.20 14.94
CA ALA A 144 -14.15 -12.64 15.07
C ALA A 144 -13.36 -13.00 16.34
N LYS A 145 -12.92 -12.01 17.14
CA LYS A 145 -12.11 -12.20 18.36
C LYS A 145 -12.95 -11.95 19.60
N ILE A 146 -13.93 -12.83 19.83
CA ILE A 146 -14.87 -12.75 20.95
C ILE A 146 -14.93 -14.12 21.63
N GLY A 147 -15.10 -14.15 22.95
CA GLY A 147 -15.20 -15.39 23.72
C GLY A 147 -13.85 -16.04 24.02
N PRO A 148 -13.80 -17.36 24.27
CA PRO A 148 -12.56 -18.08 24.54
C PRO A 148 -11.58 -18.01 23.37
N VAL A 149 -10.29 -17.85 23.68
CA VAL A 149 -9.20 -17.83 22.67
C VAL A 149 -8.99 -19.22 22.08
N HIS A 150 -9.03 -20.22 22.95
CA HIS A 150 -8.86 -21.64 22.64
C HIS A 150 -9.96 -22.44 23.34
N ALA A 151 -10.15 -23.68 22.91
CA ALA A 151 -11.16 -24.58 23.47
C ALA A 151 -10.92 -24.90 24.96
N ASP A 152 -9.71 -24.67 25.49
CA ASP A 152 -9.32 -24.94 26.89
C ASP A 152 -9.70 -23.81 27.89
N GLN A 153 -10.56 -22.86 27.48
CA GLN A 153 -11.34 -21.91 28.30
C GLN A 153 -10.62 -20.96 29.28
N ARG A 154 -9.30 -21.08 29.49
CA ARG A 154 -8.57 -20.23 30.46
C ARG A 154 -8.33 -18.80 29.97
N ASP A 155 -8.23 -18.64 28.65
CA ASP A 155 -7.94 -17.37 28.00
C ASP A 155 -9.17 -16.88 27.24
N THR A 156 -9.52 -15.61 27.45
CA THR A 156 -10.68 -14.99 26.79
C THR A 156 -10.22 -13.77 26.01
N TRP A 157 -10.78 -13.55 24.83
CA TRP A 157 -10.56 -12.30 24.10
C TRP A 157 -11.06 -11.10 24.89
N ILE A 158 -10.31 -10.01 24.87
CA ILE A 158 -10.77 -8.72 25.35
C ILE A 158 -12.02 -8.33 24.55
N ARG A 159 -13.06 -7.88 25.24
CA ARG A 159 -14.25 -7.33 24.60
C ARG A 159 -13.90 -6.09 23.80
N CYS A 160 -14.44 -6.01 22.58
CA CYS A 160 -14.36 -4.81 21.75
C CYS A 160 -14.84 -3.60 22.55
N GLY A 161 -13.97 -2.62 22.74
CA GLY A 161 -14.31 -1.31 23.28
C GLY A 161 -14.28 -0.25 22.18
N VAL A 162 -14.44 1.01 22.60
CA VAL A 162 -14.33 2.17 21.71
C VAL A 162 -12.89 2.31 21.20
N ASP A 163 -11.90 2.16 22.08
CA ASP A 163 -10.48 2.42 21.84
C ASP A 163 -9.56 1.22 22.10
N ARG A 164 -10.15 0.04 22.36
CA ARG A 164 -9.44 -1.18 22.71
C ARG A 164 -10.05 -2.41 22.05
N GLY A 165 -9.22 -3.42 21.78
CA GLY A 165 -9.65 -4.70 21.22
C GLY A 165 -8.64 -5.27 20.23
N SER A 166 -9.01 -6.36 19.58
CA SER A 166 -8.15 -7.02 18.59
C SER A 166 -8.11 -6.26 17.26
N ASP A 167 -6.94 -6.19 16.63
CA ASP A 167 -6.72 -5.50 15.36
C ASP A 167 -7.52 -6.17 14.22
N ASN A 168 -8.23 -5.37 13.43
CA ASN A 168 -9.15 -5.87 12.40
C ASN A 168 -8.44 -6.07 11.05
N LEU A 169 -7.58 -7.09 11.00
CA LEU A 169 -6.76 -7.40 9.81
C LEU A 169 -7.63 -7.71 8.57
N ARG A 170 -8.77 -8.37 8.75
CA ARG A 170 -9.69 -8.71 7.64
C ARG A 170 -10.26 -7.45 6.99
N TYR A 171 -10.73 -6.49 7.78
CA TYR A 171 -11.21 -5.21 7.27
C TYR A 171 -10.09 -4.45 6.56
N ALA A 172 -8.91 -4.36 7.20
CA ALA A 172 -7.77 -3.62 6.66
C ALA A 172 -7.31 -4.14 5.29
N ILE A 173 -7.22 -5.46 5.11
CA ILE A 173 -6.91 -6.08 3.80
C ILE A 173 -7.98 -5.71 2.76
N LYS A 174 -9.27 -5.74 3.13
CA LYS A 174 -10.37 -5.38 2.22
C LYS A 174 -10.33 -3.90 1.83
N LEU A 175 -10.02 -3.01 2.77
CA LEU A 175 -9.91 -1.58 2.50
C LEU A 175 -8.67 -1.27 1.65
N SER A 176 -7.51 -1.85 1.97
CA SER A 176 -6.28 -1.73 1.19
C SER A 176 -6.49 -2.09 -0.29
N LYS A 177 -7.21 -3.17 -0.59
CA LYS A 177 -7.55 -3.54 -1.99
C LYS A 177 -8.34 -2.45 -2.72
N ARG A 178 -9.31 -1.84 -2.05
CA ARG A 178 -10.14 -0.79 -2.66
C ARG A 178 -9.35 0.50 -2.89
N LEU A 179 -8.44 0.82 -1.98
CA LEU A 179 -7.62 2.03 -2.01
C LEU A 179 -6.47 1.90 -3.02
N ILE A 180 -5.70 0.81 -2.94
CA ILE A 180 -4.40 0.66 -3.59
C ILE A 180 -4.55 0.00 -4.98
N ASP A 181 -5.19 -1.17 -5.07
CA ASP A 181 -5.16 -2.00 -6.29
C ASP A 181 -5.74 -1.29 -7.51
N ARG A 182 -6.84 -0.54 -7.33
CA ARG A 182 -7.53 0.16 -8.42
C ARG A 182 -6.61 1.09 -9.20
N GLN A 183 -5.63 1.67 -8.53
CA GLN A 183 -4.69 2.63 -9.12
C GLN A 183 -3.63 1.96 -9.97
N PHE A 184 -3.33 0.69 -9.70
CA PHE A 184 -2.43 -0.07 -10.54
C PHE A 184 -3.15 -0.72 -11.72
N VAL A 185 -4.43 -1.07 -11.54
CA VAL A 185 -5.26 -1.61 -12.63
C VAL A 185 -5.53 -0.59 -13.74
N CYS A 186 -5.80 0.67 -13.38
CA CYS A 186 -6.33 1.64 -14.35
C CYS A 186 -5.29 2.49 -15.07
N TYR A 187 -4.06 2.53 -14.57
CA TYR A 187 -3.02 3.42 -15.09
C TYR A 187 -1.87 2.68 -15.78
N TYR A 188 -1.82 1.34 -15.68
CA TYR A 188 -0.75 0.55 -16.24
C TYR A 188 -1.28 -0.54 -17.18
N SER A 189 -0.47 -0.91 -18.19
CA SER A 189 -0.77 -2.04 -19.07
C SER A 189 -1.01 -3.34 -18.27
N ASP A 190 -1.90 -4.21 -18.75
CA ASP A 190 -2.31 -5.45 -18.06
C ASP A 190 -1.14 -6.25 -17.46
N ARG A 191 -0.03 -6.41 -18.20
CA ARG A 191 1.15 -7.17 -17.74
C ARG A 191 1.89 -6.47 -16.60
N VAL A 192 2.01 -5.15 -16.66
CA VAL A 192 2.69 -4.36 -15.63
C VAL A 192 1.83 -4.27 -14.37
N ALA A 193 0.53 -3.99 -14.56
CA ALA A 193 -0.46 -4.00 -13.49
C ALA A 193 -0.46 -5.33 -12.73
N GLN A 194 -0.38 -6.47 -13.44
CA GLN A 194 -0.33 -7.78 -12.82
C GLN A 194 0.86 -7.96 -11.88
N ILE A 195 2.05 -7.46 -12.25
CA ILE A 195 3.26 -7.55 -11.43
C ILE A 195 3.15 -6.66 -10.18
N TYR A 196 2.62 -5.45 -10.33
CA TYR A 196 2.43 -4.55 -9.19
C TYR A 196 1.40 -5.08 -8.20
N LEU A 197 0.23 -5.49 -8.71
CA LEU A 197 -0.82 -6.11 -7.91
C LEU A 197 -0.31 -7.35 -7.20
N HIS A 198 0.58 -8.11 -7.85
CA HIS A 198 1.24 -9.26 -7.24
C HIS A 198 2.13 -8.88 -6.06
N ASN A 199 3.00 -7.89 -6.21
CA ASN A 199 3.86 -7.43 -5.11
C ASN A 199 3.06 -6.82 -3.96
N ILE A 200 2.04 -6.03 -4.28
CA ILE A 200 1.08 -5.47 -3.31
C ILE A 200 0.40 -6.61 -2.54
N ALA A 201 -0.03 -7.67 -3.25
CA ALA A 201 -0.63 -8.85 -2.66
C ALA A 201 0.31 -9.58 -1.70
N VAL A 202 1.57 -9.75 -2.11
CA VAL A 202 2.60 -10.37 -1.27
C VAL A 202 2.77 -9.57 0.01
N GLY A 203 2.90 -8.24 -0.07
CA GLY A 203 3.00 -7.34 1.08
C GLY A 203 1.87 -7.52 2.09
N ARG A 204 0.61 -7.39 1.64
CA ARG A 204 -0.57 -7.63 2.49
C ARG A 204 -0.55 -8.99 3.18
N SER A 205 -0.02 -9.99 2.49
CA SER A 205 0.00 -11.36 2.95
C SER A 205 1.07 -11.68 4.00
N ARG A 206 2.05 -10.77 4.17
CA ARG A 206 3.08 -10.86 5.22
C ARG A 206 2.65 -10.18 6.52
N VAL A 207 1.51 -9.49 6.53
CA VAL A 207 0.93 -8.94 7.76
C VAL A 207 0.24 -10.06 8.53
N THR A 208 0.74 -10.34 9.74
CA THR A 208 0.22 -11.40 10.62
C THR A 208 -0.19 -10.83 11.97
N LEU A 209 -1.02 -11.58 12.70
CA LEU A 209 -1.45 -11.25 14.06
C LEU A 209 -0.69 -12.13 15.06
N LYS A 210 -0.28 -11.55 16.18
CA LYS A 210 0.23 -12.25 17.36
C LYS A 210 -0.75 -12.04 18.51
N ILE A 211 -1.05 -13.11 19.23
CA ILE A 211 -1.88 -13.05 20.43
C ILE A 211 -1.03 -12.52 21.57
N LYS A 212 -1.48 -11.44 22.22
CA LYS A 212 -0.91 -10.90 23.45
C LYS A 212 -1.94 -11.05 24.55
N CYS A 213 -1.55 -11.67 25.64
CA CYS A 213 -2.42 -11.93 26.78
C CYS A 213 -1.87 -11.22 28.02
N HIS A 214 -2.75 -10.62 28.81
CA HIS A 214 -2.41 -10.04 30.10
C HIS A 214 -3.26 -10.67 31.19
N CYS A 215 -2.66 -10.80 32.37
CA CYS A 215 -3.33 -11.22 33.58
C CYS A 215 -3.94 -10.00 34.25
N VAL A 216 -5.19 -10.11 34.71
CA VAL A 216 -5.79 -9.13 35.60
C VAL A 216 -5.83 -9.77 36.98
N SER A 217 -4.91 -9.38 37.87
CA SER A 217 -4.87 -9.85 39.24
C SER A 217 -4.30 -8.78 40.15
N ALA A 218 -4.96 -8.53 41.28
CA ALA A 218 -4.49 -7.60 42.31
C ALA A 218 -3.36 -8.19 43.16
N PHE A 219 -3.20 -9.53 43.18
CA PHE A 219 -2.31 -10.24 44.12
C PHE A 219 -1.40 -11.28 43.44
N GLY A 220 -1.11 -11.12 42.15
CA GLY A 220 -0.09 -11.93 41.44
C GLY A 220 -0.51 -13.34 40.98
N SER A 221 -1.67 -13.88 41.39
CA SER A 221 -2.18 -15.15 40.85
C SER A 221 -2.99 -14.94 39.56
N CYS A 222 -2.62 -15.61 38.46
CA CYS A 222 -3.27 -15.45 37.17
C CYS A 222 -4.20 -16.63 36.82
N ARG A 223 -5.45 -16.54 37.27
CA ARG A 223 -6.47 -17.59 37.01
C ARG A 223 -7.15 -17.46 35.63
N ARG A 224 -7.24 -16.25 35.09
CA ARG A 224 -7.71 -15.97 33.73
C ARG A 224 -6.83 -14.92 33.07
N ARG A 225 -6.65 -15.06 31.76
CA ARG A 225 -5.97 -14.05 30.94
C ARG A 225 -6.94 -13.44 29.95
N TYR A 226 -6.77 -12.15 29.70
CA TYR A 226 -7.45 -11.43 28.66
C TYR A 226 -6.49 -11.18 27.50
N CYS A 227 -6.89 -11.58 26.31
CA CYS A 227 -6.02 -11.57 25.15
C CYS A 227 -6.53 -10.64 24.05
N GLU A 228 -5.61 -10.11 23.27
CA GLU A 228 -5.84 -9.34 22.06
C GLU A 228 -4.99 -9.87 20.92
N ALA A 229 -5.56 -9.94 19.73
CA ALA A 229 -4.81 -10.22 18.52
C ALA A 229 -4.28 -8.89 17.97
N LYS A 230 -2.96 -8.73 17.98
CA LYS A 230 -2.29 -7.50 17.53
C LYS A 230 -1.44 -7.77 16.32
N VAL A 231 -1.42 -6.84 15.36
CA VAL A 231 -0.50 -6.92 14.23
C VAL A 231 0.93 -6.92 14.76
N VAL A 232 1.78 -7.77 14.18
CA VAL A 232 3.18 -7.86 14.55
C VAL A 232 3.92 -6.52 14.30
N PRO A 233 5.05 -6.27 15.00
CA PRO A 233 5.92 -5.13 14.73
C PRO A 233 6.26 -4.98 13.25
N PHE A 234 6.39 -3.74 12.76
CA PHE A 234 6.53 -3.50 11.33
C PHE A 234 7.86 -3.99 10.78
N GLU A 235 8.90 -4.01 11.61
CA GLU A 235 10.23 -4.56 11.32
C GLU A 235 10.14 -6.04 10.94
N MET A 236 9.35 -6.83 11.70
CA MET A 236 9.13 -8.26 11.39
C MET A 236 8.42 -8.45 10.04
N ILE A 237 7.51 -7.54 9.69
CA ILE A 237 6.84 -7.54 8.38
C ILE A 237 7.85 -7.19 7.29
N GLY A 238 8.68 -6.17 7.50
CA GLY A 238 9.75 -5.75 6.61
C GLY A 238 10.76 -6.86 6.33
N ASP A 239 11.14 -7.61 7.36
CA ASP A 239 12.00 -8.81 7.28
C ASP A 239 11.35 -9.90 6.42
N ALA A 240 10.08 -10.24 6.68
CA ALA A 240 9.35 -11.27 5.94
C ALA A 240 9.12 -10.90 4.46
N ILE A 241 8.92 -9.62 4.16
CA ILE A 241 8.83 -9.13 2.78
C ILE A 241 10.20 -9.18 2.11
N MET A 242 11.27 -8.84 2.83
CA MET A 242 12.63 -8.87 2.29
C MET A 242 13.03 -10.30 1.95
N GLU A 243 12.74 -11.28 2.81
CA GLU A 243 12.96 -12.69 2.51
C GLU A 243 12.23 -13.13 1.23
N SER A 244 10.97 -12.69 1.07
CA SER A 244 10.17 -12.92 -0.13
C SER A 244 10.77 -12.28 -1.39
N LEU A 245 11.42 -11.11 -1.25
CA LEU A 245 12.11 -10.42 -2.32
C LEU A 245 13.44 -11.09 -2.69
N LEU A 246 14.23 -11.54 -1.72
CA LEU A 246 15.51 -12.20 -1.97
C LEU A 246 15.32 -13.50 -2.76
N ARG A 247 14.20 -14.21 -2.52
CA ARG A 247 13.80 -15.40 -3.28
C ARG A 247 13.02 -15.09 -4.57
N SER A 248 12.76 -13.81 -4.87
CA SER A 248 11.94 -13.39 -6.02
C SER A 248 12.49 -13.89 -7.35
N ARG A 249 11.58 -14.13 -8.29
CA ARG A 249 11.93 -14.52 -9.66
C ARG A 249 11.72 -13.35 -10.62
N ARG A 250 12.65 -13.24 -11.57
CA ARG A 250 12.55 -12.31 -12.69
C ARG A 250 11.51 -12.81 -13.70
N ILE A 251 10.57 -11.96 -14.10
CA ILE A 251 9.58 -12.30 -15.13
C ILE A 251 10.16 -11.94 -16.51
N ARG A 252 10.43 -12.95 -17.34
CA ARG A 252 10.80 -12.81 -18.76
C ARG A 252 9.56 -12.99 -19.66
N ARG A 253 9.61 -12.52 -20.92
CA ARG A 253 8.52 -12.75 -21.90
C ARG A 253 8.12 -14.23 -22.00
N SER A 254 9.10 -15.14 -21.94
CA SER A 254 8.90 -16.59 -21.99
C SER A 254 8.15 -17.17 -20.78
N ASN A 255 8.18 -16.49 -19.63
CA ASN A 255 7.58 -16.92 -18.37
C ASN A 255 6.48 -15.95 -17.90
N ALA A 256 6.02 -15.06 -18.78
CA ALA A 256 4.95 -14.13 -18.49
C ALA A 256 3.63 -14.90 -18.41
N LEU A 257 2.83 -14.60 -17.39
CA LEU A 257 1.47 -15.15 -17.30
C LEU A 257 0.66 -14.73 -18.53
N PRO A 258 -0.23 -15.61 -19.06
CA PRO A 258 -1.15 -15.21 -20.11
C PRO A 258 -1.90 -13.95 -19.68
N THR A 259 -1.84 -12.92 -20.52
CA THR A 259 -2.48 -11.63 -20.25
C THR A 259 -3.99 -11.82 -20.22
N SER A 260 -4.58 -12.05 -19.04
CA SER A 260 -6.03 -11.93 -18.88
C SER A 260 -6.37 -10.45 -18.74
N ARG A 261 -7.29 -9.91 -19.55
CA ARG A 261 -7.71 -8.49 -19.47
C ARG A 261 -7.99 -8.10 -18.01
N VAL A 262 -7.18 -7.20 -17.46
CA VAL A 262 -7.39 -6.67 -16.11
C VAL A 262 -8.27 -5.45 -16.27
N THR A 263 -9.58 -5.62 -16.10
CA THR A 263 -10.52 -4.49 -16.23
C THR A 263 -10.55 -3.67 -14.94
N CYS A 264 -10.53 -2.34 -15.10
CA CYS A 264 -10.76 -1.34 -14.03
C CYS A 264 -11.97 -1.59 -13.14
N LEU A 265 -12.94 -2.35 -13.63
CA LEU A 265 -14.19 -2.64 -12.96
C LEU A 265 -14.12 -3.84 -12.01
N ARG A 266 -13.14 -4.75 -12.15
CA ARG A 266 -13.01 -5.94 -11.31
C ARG A 266 -11.58 -6.53 -11.31
N PRO A 267 -10.77 -6.25 -10.28
CA PRO A 267 -9.51 -6.98 -10.08
C PRO A 267 -9.82 -8.48 -9.90
N ARG A 268 -9.20 -9.36 -10.71
CA ARG A 268 -9.41 -10.81 -10.62
C ARG A 268 -8.88 -11.37 -9.29
N ASN A 269 -9.40 -12.53 -8.88
CA ASN A 269 -9.07 -13.21 -7.62
C ASN A 269 -7.55 -13.47 -7.43
N GLU A 270 -6.88 -12.54 -6.74
CA GLU A 270 -5.51 -12.56 -6.22
C GLU A 270 -5.09 -13.91 -5.58
N ARG A 271 -6.04 -14.66 -5.01
CA ARG A 271 -5.82 -16.01 -4.48
C ARG A 271 -5.19 -16.97 -5.50
N SER A 272 -5.53 -16.85 -6.79
CA SER A 272 -4.98 -17.69 -7.85
C SER A 272 -3.51 -17.35 -8.16
N MET A 273 -3.17 -16.05 -8.22
CA MET A 273 -1.78 -15.62 -8.45
C MET A 273 -0.87 -15.92 -7.26
N ARG A 274 -1.34 -15.70 -6.03
CA ARG A 274 -0.58 -16.03 -4.80
C ARG A 274 -0.27 -17.52 -4.67
N ARG A 275 -1.21 -18.39 -5.06
CA ARG A 275 -0.99 -19.85 -5.09
C ARG A 275 0.09 -20.25 -6.10
N LYS A 276 0.18 -19.55 -7.23
CA LYS A 276 1.15 -19.87 -8.30
C LYS A 276 2.53 -19.25 -8.06
N TYR A 277 2.60 -18.09 -7.41
CA TYR A 277 3.85 -17.40 -7.08
C TYR A 277 3.77 -16.82 -5.66
N PRO A 278 4.25 -17.52 -4.61
CA PRO A 278 4.15 -17.02 -3.24
C PRO A 278 5.18 -15.91 -2.89
N LEU A 279 5.98 -15.48 -3.87
CA LEU A 279 7.13 -14.58 -3.72
C LEU A 279 6.94 -13.30 -4.54
N CYS A 280 7.68 -12.23 -4.24
CA CYS A 280 7.66 -11.01 -5.05
C CYS A 280 8.13 -11.29 -6.49
N ALA A 281 7.78 -10.41 -7.44
CA ALA A 281 8.18 -10.50 -8.84
C ALA A 281 8.51 -9.12 -9.43
N PHE A 282 9.41 -9.07 -10.42
CA PHE A 282 9.80 -7.82 -11.08
C PHE A 282 10.05 -8.06 -12.58
N LYS A 283 9.89 -7.00 -13.38
CA LYS A 283 9.95 -7.03 -14.85
C LYS A 283 11.34 -6.61 -15.34
N ILE A 284 11.66 -6.86 -16.62
CA ILE A 284 12.65 -6.07 -17.40
C ILE A 284 11.87 -5.25 -18.41
#